data_AF-A0A3C1FTL3-F1
#
_entry.id   AF-A0A3C1FTL3-F1
#
_cell.length_a   1.000
_cell.length_b   1.000
_cell.length_c   1.000
_cell.angle_alpha   90.00
_cell.angle_beta   90.00
_cell.angle_gamma   90.00
#
_symmetry.space_group_name_H-M   'P 1'
#
loop_
_entity.id
_entity.type
_entity.pdbx_description
1 polymer ?
#
loop_
_entity_poly.entity_id
_entity_poly.type
_entity_poly.pdbx_seq_one_letter_code
_entity_poly.pdbx_strand_id
1 'polypeptide(L)'
;MASKPNLKYWLMVVLWLSLIFVLSGKTFSSLNAAAIIKPLLHSLFPEMAEKTLNAIHYSLRKFWHIIEYYILGLLLFHAFLRVSKGSLPWRWIVLAAIVVLLCAAGDEFHQSFVPGRNASIVDVGIDTVGGVLL
;
A
#
# COMPACT_ATOMS: atom_id res chain seq x y z
N MET A 1 -20.57 -21.01 22.33
CA MET A 1 -20.18 -21.39 20.95
C MET A 1 -19.29 -20.32 20.35
N ALA A 2 -18.02 -20.65 20.10
CA ALA A 2 -17.12 -19.78 19.33
C ALA A 2 -17.56 -19.80 17.87
N SER A 3 -17.94 -18.65 17.32
CA SER A 3 -18.19 -18.51 15.89
C SER A 3 -16.89 -18.87 15.17
N LYS A 4 -16.93 -19.84 14.25
CA LYS A 4 -15.76 -20.20 13.44
C LYS A 4 -15.17 -18.92 12.83
N PRO A 5 -13.86 -18.66 12.93
CA PRO A 5 -13.27 -17.49 12.30
C PRO A 5 -13.61 -17.54 10.81
N ASN A 6 -14.25 -16.48 10.29
CA ASN A 6 -14.63 -16.41 8.89
C ASN A 6 -13.37 -16.26 8.03
N LEU A 7 -12.81 -17.40 7.63
CA LEU A 7 -11.57 -17.52 6.86
C LEU A 7 -11.57 -16.67 5.58
N LYS A 8 -12.77 -16.42 5.02
CA LYS A 8 -12.97 -15.57 3.84
C LYS A 8 -12.34 -14.17 3.98
N TYR A 9 -12.50 -13.50 5.14
CA TYR A 9 -11.99 -12.14 5.30
C TYR A 9 -10.47 -12.11 5.39
N TRP A 10 -9.89 -13.08 6.09
CA TRP A 10 -8.45 -13.25 6.16
C TRP A 10 -7.84 -13.65 4.81
N LEU A 11 -8.55 -14.45 4.01
CA LEU A 11 -8.15 -14.72 2.63
C LEU A 11 -8.09 -13.43 1.80
N MET A 12 -9.08 -12.54 1.92
CA MET A 12 -9.06 -11.24 1.22
C MET A 12 -7.89 -10.36 1.65
N VAL A 13 -7.56 -10.34 2.95
CA VAL A 13 -6.36 -9.62 3.46
C VAL A 13 -5.09 -10.19 2.83
N VAL A 14 -4.92 -11.51 2.83
CA VAL A 14 -3.71 -12.15 2.27
C VAL A 14 -3.60 -11.94 0.76
N LEU A 15 -4.71 -12.03 0.04
CA LEU A 15 -4.75 -11.76 -1.41
C LEU A 15 -4.37 -10.31 -1.71
N TRP A 16 -4.90 -9.36 -0.94
CA TRP A 16 -4.57 -7.95 -1.10
C TRP A 16 -3.10 -7.65 -0.74
N LEU A 17 -2.60 -8.23 0.35
CA LEU A 17 -1.19 -8.09 0.72
C LEU A 17 -0.28 -8.67 -0.37
N SER A 18 -0.63 -9.81 -0.94
CA SER A 18 0.12 -10.41 -2.06
C SER A 18 0.12 -9.49 -3.29
N LEU A 19 -1.01 -8.82 -3.56
CA LEU A 19 -1.10 -7.82 -4.62
C LEU A 19 -0.15 -6.66 -4.36
N ILE A 20 -0.09 -6.11 -3.14
CA ILE A 20 0.84 -5.04 -2.76
C ILE A 20 2.29 -5.46 -3.07
N PHE A 21 2.72 -6.64 -2.62
CA PHE A 21 4.09 -7.12 -2.89
C PHE A 21 4.40 -7.26 -4.40
N VAL A 22 3.42 -7.70 -5.20
CA VAL A 22 3.57 -7.79 -6.66
C VAL A 22 3.69 -6.40 -7.29
N LEU A 23 2.86 -5.45 -6.86
CA LEU A 23 2.88 -4.06 -7.33
C LEU A 23 4.13 -3.31 -6.87
N SER A 24 4.70 -3.65 -5.72
CA SER A 24 5.98 -3.11 -5.24
C SER A 24 7.21 -3.77 -5.87
N GLY A 25 7.02 -4.79 -6.71
CA GLY A 25 8.10 -5.52 -7.38
C GLY A 25 8.73 -4.78 -8.57
N LYS A 26 9.62 -5.48 -9.29
CA LYS A 26 10.38 -4.94 -10.44
C LYS A 26 9.49 -4.39 -11.56
N THR A 27 8.33 -5.00 -11.79
CA THR A 27 7.42 -4.66 -12.90
C THR A 27 6.97 -3.20 -12.85
N PHE A 28 6.67 -2.69 -11.66
CA PHE A 28 6.27 -1.30 -11.44
C PHE A 28 7.36 -0.49 -10.74
N SER A 29 8.64 -0.87 -10.92
CA SER A 29 9.78 -0.05 -10.47
C SER A 29 9.71 1.37 -11.05
N SER A 30 10.39 2.31 -10.40
CA SER A 30 10.43 3.72 -10.84
C SER A 30 10.81 3.86 -12.31
N LEU A 31 11.73 3.02 -12.79
CA LEU A 31 12.20 2.98 -14.17
C LEU A 31 11.11 2.51 -15.14
N ASN A 32 10.46 1.38 -14.84
CA ASN A 32 9.44 0.80 -15.71
C ASN A 32 8.14 1.60 -15.71
N ALA A 33 7.71 2.10 -14.56
CA ALA A 33 6.51 2.92 -14.45
C ALA A 33 6.69 4.28 -15.15
N ALA A 34 7.88 4.90 -15.03
CA ALA A 34 8.19 6.14 -15.75
C ALA A 34 8.21 5.93 -17.28
N ALA A 35 8.67 4.77 -17.77
CA ALA A 35 8.67 4.46 -19.19
C ALA A 35 7.26 4.39 -19.81
N ILE A 36 6.23 4.10 -19.01
CA ILE A 36 4.83 4.09 -19.46
C ILE A 36 4.17 5.47 -19.26
N ILE A 37 4.37 6.08 -18.09
CA ILE A 37 3.66 7.31 -17.70
C ILE A 37 4.22 8.56 -18.40
N LYS A 38 5.55 8.67 -18.56
CA LYS A 38 6.15 9.87 -19.14
C LYS A 38 5.78 10.12 -20.61
N PRO A 39 5.79 9.12 -21.52
CA PRO A 39 5.36 9.34 -22.91
C PRO A 39 3.90 9.76 -23.00
N LEU A 40 3.02 9.19 -22.18
CA LEU A 40 1.61 9.59 -22.11
C LEU A 40 1.47 11.05 -21.66
N LEU A 41 2.15 11.45 -20.58
CA LEU A 41 2.11 12.83 -20.10
C LEU A 41 2.70 13.82 -21.11
N HIS A 42 3.80 13.47 -21.78
CA HIS A 42 4.41 14.32 -22.81
C HIS A 42 3.52 14.43 -24.06
N SER A 43 2.75 13.40 -24.40
CA SER A 43 1.79 13.46 -25.51
C SER A 43 0.61 14.39 -25.22
N LEU A 44 0.20 14.50 -23.95
CA LEU A 44 -0.89 15.36 -23.50
C LEU A 44 -0.43 16.80 -23.20
N PHE A 45 0.81 16.96 -22.72
CA PHE A 45 1.39 18.23 -22.30
C PHE A 45 2.85 18.38 -22.78
N PRO A 46 3.06 18.62 -24.09
CA PRO A 46 4.39 18.61 -24.70
C PRO A 46 5.31 19.76 -24.22
N GLU A 47 4.75 20.85 -23.69
CA GLU A 47 5.53 21.97 -23.16
C GLU A 47 5.94 21.80 -21.67
N MET A 48 5.55 20.69 -21.03
CA MET A 48 5.82 20.49 -19.62
C MET A 48 7.29 20.16 -19.36
N ALA A 49 7.93 20.92 -18.46
CA ALA A 49 9.31 20.67 -18.06
C ALA A 49 9.49 19.26 -17.45
N GLU A 50 10.60 18.60 -17.79
CA GLU A 50 10.99 17.27 -17.27
C GLU A 50 10.94 17.17 -15.74
N LYS A 51 11.34 18.24 -15.05
CA LYS A 51 11.28 18.30 -13.58
C LYS A 51 9.85 18.15 -13.05
N THR A 52 8.88 18.76 -13.73
CA THR A 52 7.46 18.67 -13.37
C THR A 52 6.90 17.28 -13.67
N LEU A 53 7.25 16.69 -14.83
CA LEU A 53 6.87 15.31 -15.17
C LEU A 53 7.37 14.30 -14.13
N ASN A 54 8.62 14.44 -13.69
CA ASN A 54 9.19 13.61 -12.62
C ASN A 54 8.45 13.80 -11.29
N ALA A 55 8.10 15.05 -10.93
CA ALA A 55 7.34 15.34 -9.72
C ALA A 55 5.93 14.72 -9.76
N ILE A 56 5.22 14.83 -10.88
CA ILE A 56 3.89 14.20 -11.05
C ILE A 56 4.01 12.68 -10.93
N HIS A 57 4.95 12.07 -11.65
CA HIS A 57 5.17 10.62 -11.58
C HIS A 57 5.46 10.14 -10.16
N TYR A 58 6.31 10.87 -9.43
CA TYR A 58 6.62 10.58 -8.02
C TYR A 58 5.39 10.70 -7.13
N SER A 59 4.61 11.78 -7.27
CA SER A 59 3.38 11.99 -6.50
C SER A 59 2.35 10.92 -6.77
N LEU A 60 2.10 10.55 -8.04
CA LEU A 60 1.16 9.49 -8.40
C LEU A 60 1.51 8.16 -7.74
N ARG A 61 2.80 7.81 -7.67
CA ARG A 61 3.25 6.61 -6.96
C ARG A 61 2.94 6.67 -5.47
N LYS A 62 3.19 7.79 -4.80
CA LYS A 62 2.85 7.95 -3.39
C LYS A 62 1.35 7.83 -3.13
N PHE A 63 0.54 8.45 -3.99
CA PHE A 63 -0.92 8.32 -3.90
C PHE A 63 -1.37 6.86 -4.05
N TRP A 64 -0.75 6.11 -4.96
CA TRP A 64 -1.08 4.70 -5.16
C TRP A 64 -0.78 3.85 -3.93
N HIS A 65 0.39 4.04 -3.32
CA HIS A 65 0.75 3.35 -2.08
C HIS A 65 -0.22 3.70 -0.93
N ILE A 66 -0.58 4.98 -0.75
CA ILE A 66 -1.59 5.37 0.26
C ILE A 66 -2.92 4.61 0.04
N ILE A 67 -3.39 4.48 -1.20
CA ILE A 67 -4.63 3.76 -1.54
C ILE A 67 -4.49 2.25 -1.23
N GLU A 68 -3.36 1.64 -1.60
CA GLU A 68 -3.06 0.24 -1.32
C GLU A 68 -3.16 -0.09 0.18
N TYR A 69 -2.52 0.73 1.01
CA TYR A 69 -2.53 0.54 2.46
C TYR A 69 -3.85 0.93 3.10
N TYR A 70 -4.55 1.95 2.60
CA TYR A 70 -5.92 2.28 3.04
C TYR A 70 -6.88 1.09 2.84
N ILE A 71 -6.83 0.44 1.68
CA ILE A 71 -7.65 -0.75 1.41
C ILE A 71 -7.22 -1.92 2.31
N LEU A 72 -5.92 -2.11 2.55
CA LEU A 72 -5.43 -3.11 3.50
C LEU A 72 -5.98 -2.86 4.92
N GLY A 73 -5.95 -1.61 5.38
CA GLY A 73 -6.53 -1.15 6.64
C GLY A 73 -8.02 -1.48 6.75
N LEU A 74 -8.79 -1.16 5.70
CA LEU A 74 -10.22 -1.47 5.64
C LEU A 74 -10.46 -2.98 5.75
N LEU A 75 -9.71 -3.79 5.01
CA LEU A 75 -9.84 -5.25 5.05
C LEU A 75 -9.51 -5.82 6.44
N LEU A 76 -8.46 -5.33 7.09
CA LEU A 76 -8.08 -5.70 8.45
C LEU A 76 -9.16 -5.30 9.47
N PHE A 77 -9.66 -4.07 9.40
CA PHE A 77 -10.74 -3.59 10.25
C PHE A 77 -11.99 -4.47 10.12
N HIS A 78 -12.41 -4.76 8.89
CA HIS A 78 -13.54 -5.63 8.63
C HIS A 78 -13.30 -7.06 9.13
N ALA A 79 -12.09 -7.61 8.96
CA ALA A 79 -11.74 -8.93 9.48
C ALA A 79 -11.81 -8.97 11.02
N PHE A 80 -11.26 -7.97 11.71
CA PHE A 80 -11.28 -7.91 13.17
C PHE A 80 -12.68 -7.66 13.75
N LEU A 81 -13.50 -6.81 13.12
CA LEU A 81 -14.88 -6.57 13.54
C LEU A 81 -15.73 -7.86 13.53
N ARG A 82 -15.45 -8.76 12.59
CA ARG A 82 -16.13 -10.06 12.50
C ARG A 82 -15.64 -11.05 13.55
N VAL A 83 -14.34 -11.03 13.88
CA VAL A 83 -13.79 -11.83 14.98
C VAL A 83 -14.35 -11.39 16.32
N SER A 84 -14.53 -10.08 16.51
CA SER A 84 -15.00 -9.49 17.75
C SER A 84 -16.52 -9.47 17.93
N LYS A 85 -17.27 -10.13 17.04
CA LYS A 85 -18.74 -10.22 17.05
C LYS A 85 -19.45 -8.85 17.05
N GLY A 86 -18.91 -7.87 16.33
CA GLY A 86 -19.57 -6.59 16.07
C GLY A 86 -19.21 -5.44 17.00
N SER A 87 -18.38 -5.65 18.03
CA SER A 87 -17.77 -4.55 18.80
C SER A 87 -16.27 -4.54 18.57
N LEU A 88 -15.67 -3.41 18.19
CA LEU A 88 -14.23 -3.34 17.95
C LEU A 88 -13.53 -2.63 19.11
N PRO A 89 -13.16 -3.33 20.20
CA PRO A 89 -12.39 -2.72 21.27
C PRO A 89 -11.05 -2.21 20.75
N TRP A 90 -10.56 -1.13 21.36
CA TRP A 90 -9.34 -0.40 20.96
C TRP A 90 -8.13 -1.30 20.69
N ARG A 91 -8.01 -2.42 21.42
CA ARG A 91 -6.96 -3.42 21.22
C ARG A 91 -6.88 -3.98 19.80
N TRP A 92 -8.02 -4.13 19.11
CA TRP A 92 -8.05 -4.63 17.73
C TRP A 92 -7.68 -3.54 16.72
N ILE A 93 -8.00 -2.28 17.01
CA ILE A 93 -7.54 -1.13 16.22
C ILE A 93 -6.02 -1.02 16.31
N VAL A 94 -5.47 -1.13 17.52
CA VAL A 94 -4.02 -1.13 17.74
C VAL A 94 -3.36 -2.33 17.05
N LEU A 95 -3.96 -3.52 17.13
CA LEU A 95 -3.43 -4.69 16.43
C LEU A 95 -3.45 -4.49 14.90
N ALA A 96 -4.52 -3.93 14.34
CA ALA A 96 -4.58 -3.61 12.91
C ALA A 96 -3.49 -2.62 12.51
N ALA A 97 -3.28 -1.55 13.28
CA ALA A 97 -2.22 -0.58 13.05
C ALA A 97 -0.82 -1.22 13.09
N ILE A 98 -0.57 -2.12 14.04
CA ILE A 98 0.69 -2.88 14.11
C ILE A 98 0.87 -3.76 12.87
N VAL A 99 -0.18 -4.44 12.41
CA VAL A 99 -0.12 -5.28 11.21
C VAL A 99 0.18 -4.43 9.97
N VAL A 100 -0.50 -3.29 9.80
CA VAL A 100 -0.23 -2.36 8.69
C VAL A 100 1.23 -1.88 8.74
N LEU A 101 1.73 -1.47 9.91
CA LEU A 101 3.11 -1.03 10.10
C LEU A 101 4.11 -2.12 9.69
N LEU A 102 3.89 -3.36 10.11
CA LEU A 102 4.75 -4.49 9.76
C LEU A 102 4.70 -4.80 8.26
N CYS A 103 3.52 -4.69 7.63
CA CYS A 103 3.36 -4.83 6.19
C CYS A 103 4.12 -3.72 5.44
N ALA A 104 3.98 -2.46 5.85
CA ALA A 104 4.68 -1.32 5.26
C ALA A 104 6.21 -1.44 5.39
N ALA A 105 6.69 -1.81 6.57
CA ALA A 105 8.11 -2.07 6.79
C ALA A 105 8.62 -3.26 5.96
N GLY A 106 7.82 -4.32 5.84
CA GLY A 106 8.13 -5.49 5.02
C GLY A 106 8.18 -5.19 3.53
N ASP A 107 7.30 -4.31 3.04
CA ASP A 107 7.31 -3.87 1.66
C ASP A 107 8.55 -3.02 1.35
N GLU A 108 8.88 -2.04 2.19
CA GLU A 108 10.10 -1.23 2.02
C GLU A 108 11.38 -2.07 2.10
N PHE A 109 11.39 -3.09 2.99
CA PHE A 109 12.45 -4.08 3.01
C PHE A 109 12.52 -4.87 1.69
N HIS A 110 11.41 -5.34 1.16
CA HIS A 110 11.36 -6.02 -0.14
C HIS A 110 11.81 -5.10 -1.29
N GLN A 111 11.38 -3.84 -1.29
CA GLN A 111 11.78 -2.83 -2.28
C GLN A 111 13.28 -2.55 -2.24
N SER A 112 13.96 -2.71 -1.09
CA SER A 112 15.41 -2.55 -0.99
C SER A 112 16.21 -3.53 -1.88
N PHE A 113 15.60 -4.65 -2.28
CA PHE A 113 16.19 -5.63 -3.20
C PHE A 113 15.82 -5.38 -4.67
N VAL A 114 14.99 -4.38 -4.96
CA VAL A 114 14.53 -4.04 -6.30
C VAL A 114 15.41 -2.93 -6.89
N PRO A 115 16.14 -3.18 -8.00
CA PRO A 115 16.95 -2.15 -8.64
C PRO A 115 16.13 -0.93 -9.05
N GLY A 116 16.63 0.26 -8.73
CA GLY A 116 15.93 1.53 -9.00
C GLY A 116 14.86 1.92 -7.98
N ARG A 117 14.70 1.15 -6.89
CA ARG A 117 13.93 1.55 -5.70
C ARG A 117 14.89 1.91 -4.57
N ASN A 118 14.49 2.86 -3.74
CA ASN A 118 15.19 3.23 -2.52
C ASN A 118 14.21 3.05 -1.36
N ALA A 119 14.58 2.20 -0.40
CA ALA A 119 13.80 2.03 0.81
C ALA A 119 13.82 3.32 1.65
N SER A 120 12.70 3.64 2.28
CA SER A 120 12.40 4.92 2.89
C SER A 120 11.54 4.74 4.13
N ILE A 121 12.10 5.09 5.29
CA ILE A 121 11.37 5.09 6.56
C ILE A 121 10.17 6.06 6.51
N VAL A 122 10.30 7.13 5.73
CA VAL A 122 9.21 8.09 5.53
C VAL A 122 8.04 7.43 4.81
N ASP A 123 8.31 6.56 3.84
CA ASP A 123 7.26 5.86 3.10
C ASP A 123 6.58 4.80 3.99
N VAL A 124 7.32 4.10 4.86
CA VAL A 124 6.71 3.26 5.93
C VAL A 124 5.72 4.06 6.77
N GLY A 125 6.08 5.28 7.17
CA GLY A 125 5.22 6.16 7.96
C GLY A 125 3.96 6.59 7.21
N ILE A 126 4.11 7.01 5.96
CA ILE A 126 2.99 7.43 5.09
C ILE A 126 2.02 6.28 4.86
N ASP A 127 2.53 5.10 4.53
CA ASP A 127 1.75 3.90 4.27
C ASP A 127 1.02 3.41 5.53
N THR A 128 1.70 3.48 6.67
CA THR A 128 1.08 3.19 7.97
C THR A 128 -0.07 4.14 8.28
N VAL A 129 0.12 5.45 8.06
CA VAL A 129 -0.95 6.44 8.24
C VAL A 129 -2.10 6.17 7.27
N GLY A 130 -1.80 5.84 6.01
CA GLY A 130 -2.80 5.47 5.01
C GLY A 130 -3.66 4.29 5.45
N GLY A 131 -3.07 3.23 6.00
CA GLY A 131 -3.81 2.06 6.48
C GLY A 131 -4.47 2.20 7.85
N VAL A 132 -4.15 3.24 8.61
CA VAL A 132 -4.79 3.54 9.92
C VAL A 132 -5.88 4.59 9.81
N LEU A 133 -5.84 5.46 8.80
CA LEU A 133 -6.94 6.37 8.45
C LEU A 133 -8.17 5.54 8.05
N LEU A 134 -9.03 5.24 9.03
CA LEU A 134 -10.26 4.46 8.89
C LEU A 134 -11.44 5.24 9.48
#